data_AF-A0A964D7N1-F1
#
_entry.id   AF-A0A964D7N1-F1
#
_cell.length_a   1.000
_cell.length_b   1.000
_cell.length_c   1.000
_cell.angle_alpha   90.00
_cell.angle_beta   90.00
_cell.angle_gamma   90.00
#
_symmetry.space_group_name_H-M   'P 1'
#
loop_
_entity.id
_entity.type
_entity.pdbx_description
1 polymer ?
#
loop_
_entity_poly.entity_id
_entity_poly.type
_entity_poly.pdbx_seq_one_letter_code
_entity_poly.pdbx_strand_id
1 'polypeptide(L)'
;MNFKFQQGYLNGMQPQSAHLAKRISKSLSLGLALLVGTSTVLLSSSKAFALDKVTVKYGAVDVTLPMSDLQSFAQTGKPSSQLQSVLSLAKQTPESVREILTREVALDPQMVSRLANTYFGEIVFKQLGEVAYTPATKAQSAPALRDALVAASKDGKLSLMEVMQNYTPPALEVDGNQAMAIYQRVIKDIQDLQAMYQNSPGLQSTAGQARQMICQPNSSSGAGK
;
A
#
# COMPACT_ATOMS: atom_id res chain seq x y z
N MET A 1 -62.04 -3.23 32.65
CA MET A 1 -63.41 -3.53 32.18
C MET A 1 -63.35 -4.62 31.12
N ASN A 2 -64.06 -5.72 31.35
CA ASN A 2 -64.24 -6.83 30.42
C ASN A 2 -65.60 -6.68 29.75
N PHE A 3 -65.68 -6.79 28.43
CA PHE A 3 -66.95 -7.00 27.74
C PHE A 3 -66.84 -8.18 26.79
N LYS A 4 -67.41 -9.31 27.25
CA LYS A 4 -67.86 -10.39 26.39
C LYS A 4 -69.21 -9.99 25.81
N PHE A 5 -69.35 -10.06 24.49
CA PHE A 5 -70.66 -10.17 23.87
C PHE A 5 -70.71 -11.45 23.04
N GLN A 6 -71.69 -12.26 23.40
CA GLN A 6 -72.04 -13.55 22.84
C GLN A 6 -73.40 -13.35 22.19
N GLN A 7 -73.52 -13.63 20.90
CA GLN A 7 -74.82 -13.89 20.27
C GLN A 7 -74.60 -14.86 19.11
N GLY A 8 -75.14 -16.05 19.29
CA GLY A 8 -75.22 -17.07 18.26
C GLY A 8 -76.54 -17.01 17.49
N TYR A 9 -76.65 -17.98 16.58
CA TYR A 9 -77.82 -18.38 15.79
C TYR A 9 -78.16 -17.51 14.58
N LEU A 10 -77.85 -18.01 13.38
CA LEU A 10 -78.88 -18.58 12.52
C LEU A 10 -78.29 -19.70 11.63
N ASN A 11 -79.07 -20.78 11.55
CA ASN A 11 -78.82 -22.03 10.87
C ASN A 11 -78.84 -21.91 9.34
N GLY A 12 -78.04 -22.76 8.70
CA GLY A 12 -78.54 -23.67 7.67
C GLY A 12 -78.66 -23.15 6.24
N MET A 13 -77.78 -23.63 5.36
CA MET A 13 -78.16 -24.31 4.11
C MET A 13 -76.91 -24.79 3.35
N GLN A 14 -76.68 -26.09 3.34
CA GLN A 14 -76.18 -26.77 2.15
C GLN A 14 -77.37 -27.03 1.22
N PRO A 15 -77.17 -27.06 -0.10
CA PRO A 15 -77.13 -28.38 -0.71
C PRO A 15 -76.01 -28.58 -1.71
N GLN A 16 -75.73 -29.87 -1.87
CA GLN A 16 -74.86 -30.48 -2.87
C GLN A 16 -75.37 -30.28 -4.29
N SER A 17 -74.42 -30.37 -5.22
CA SER A 17 -74.47 -30.89 -6.60
C SER A 17 -73.83 -29.88 -7.54
N ALA A 18 -73.11 -30.22 -8.59
CA ALA A 18 -72.55 -31.47 -9.08
C ALA A 18 -71.52 -31.02 -10.12
N HIS A 19 -70.45 -31.80 -10.29
CA HIS A 19 -69.64 -31.94 -11.50
C HIS A 19 -69.53 -30.73 -12.43
N LEU A 20 -68.34 -30.12 -12.51
CA LEU A 20 -67.76 -29.75 -13.80
C LEU A 20 -66.26 -29.50 -13.65
N ALA A 21 -65.51 -30.56 -13.92
CA ALA A 21 -64.10 -30.46 -14.23
C ALA A 21 -63.93 -29.51 -15.43
N LYS A 22 -63.26 -28.38 -15.24
CA LYS A 22 -62.73 -27.62 -16.37
C LYS A 22 -61.49 -26.83 -15.99
N ARG A 23 -60.36 -27.41 -16.41
CA ARG A 23 -59.12 -26.76 -16.85
C ARG A 23 -58.49 -25.74 -15.89
N ILE A 24 -57.54 -26.31 -15.15
CA ILE A 24 -56.30 -25.70 -14.67
C ILE A 24 -55.75 -24.72 -15.75
N SER A 25 -55.86 -23.41 -15.49
CA SER A 25 -55.03 -22.40 -16.16
C SER A 25 -54.00 -21.95 -15.15
N LYS A 26 -52.76 -22.41 -15.33
CA LYS A 26 -51.59 -21.95 -14.59
C LYS A 26 -51.25 -20.54 -15.04
N SER A 27 -51.74 -19.53 -14.36
CA SER A 27 -51.12 -18.20 -14.32
C SER A 27 -51.82 -17.37 -13.26
N LEU A 28 -51.03 -16.53 -12.56
CA LEU A 28 -51.50 -15.55 -11.58
C LEU A 28 -51.68 -16.03 -10.13
N SER A 29 -50.61 -16.57 -9.54
CA SER A 29 -50.33 -16.31 -8.13
C SER A 29 -48.85 -16.56 -7.85
N LEU A 30 -48.02 -15.56 -8.14
CA LEU A 30 -46.62 -15.53 -7.71
C LEU A 30 -46.27 -14.08 -7.39
N GLY A 31 -46.74 -13.62 -6.24
CA GLY A 31 -46.62 -12.22 -5.84
C GLY A 31 -46.70 -12.03 -4.34
N LEU A 32 -46.04 -12.88 -3.54
CA LEU A 32 -45.73 -12.57 -2.14
C LEU A 32 -44.70 -13.53 -1.53
N ALA A 33 -43.51 -13.65 -2.10
CA ALA A 33 -42.40 -14.33 -1.44
C ALA A 33 -41.06 -13.87 -2.00
N LEU A 34 -40.51 -12.78 -1.46
CA LEU A 34 -39.07 -12.58 -1.17
C LEU A 34 -38.84 -11.12 -0.77
N LEU A 35 -39.05 -10.80 0.51
CA LEU A 35 -38.35 -9.69 1.16
C LEU A 35 -37.16 -10.31 1.90
N VAL A 36 -36.19 -10.80 1.13
CA VAL A 36 -34.88 -11.21 1.67
C VAL A 36 -34.07 -9.93 1.82
N GLY A 37 -33.75 -9.61 3.07
CA GLY A 37 -32.96 -8.45 3.44
C GLY A 37 -31.64 -8.42 2.67
N THR A 38 -31.49 -7.39 1.85
CA THR A 38 -30.19 -7.00 1.32
C THR A 38 -29.38 -6.39 2.46
N SER A 39 -28.72 -7.24 3.25
CA SER A 39 -27.56 -6.81 4.04
C SER A 39 -26.52 -6.31 3.05
N THR A 40 -26.50 -5.00 2.81
CA THR A 40 -25.40 -4.33 2.11
C THR A 40 -24.17 -4.46 3.00
N VAL A 41 -23.41 -5.53 2.80
CA VAL A 41 -22.05 -5.64 3.31
C VAL A 41 -21.29 -4.49 2.66
N LEU A 42 -21.02 -3.45 3.45
CA LEU A 42 -20.05 -2.43 3.09
C LEU A 42 -18.69 -3.13 3.07
N LEU A 43 -18.29 -3.67 1.91
CA LEU A 43 -16.91 -4.05 1.65
C LEU A 43 -16.10 -2.76 1.73
N SER A 44 -15.63 -2.44 2.93
CA SER A 44 -14.56 -1.48 3.12
C SER A 44 -13.37 -2.03 2.36
N SER A 45 -13.13 -1.50 1.16
CA SER A 45 -11.94 -1.79 0.37
C SER A 45 -10.76 -1.15 1.10
N SER A 46 -10.32 -1.77 2.19
CA SER A 46 -9.01 -1.52 2.76
C SER A 46 -8.03 -1.84 1.65
N LYS A 47 -7.38 -0.81 1.09
CA LYS A 47 -6.23 -1.01 0.20
C LYS A 47 -5.29 -1.96 0.92
N ALA A 48 -5.18 -3.19 0.42
CA ALA A 48 -4.17 -4.11 0.92
C ALA A 48 -2.82 -3.44 0.66
N PHE A 49 -2.00 -3.31 1.70
CA PHE A 49 -0.62 -2.89 1.51
C PHE A 49 0.08 -3.95 0.66
N ALA A 50 1.05 -3.53 -0.15
CA ALA A 50 1.83 -4.49 -0.90
C ALA A 50 2.75 -5.31 0.03
N LEU A 51 3.20 -4.69 1.12
CA LEU A 51 3.90 -5.33 2.24
C LEU A 51 2.92 -5.67 3.37
N ASP A 52 2.81 -6.94 3.72
CA ASP A 52 1.90 -7.40 4.78
C ASP A 52 2.58 -7.44 6.16
N LYS A 53 3.86 -7.85 6.20
CA LYS A 53 4.58 -8.10 7.46
C LYS A 53 6.06 -7.75 7.39
N VAL A 54 6.58 -7.30 8.51
CA VAL A 54 7.98 -6.95 8.73
C VAL A 54 8.53 -7.78 9.86
N THR A 55 9.55 -8.59 9.60
CA THR A 55 10.24 -9.36 10.63
C THR A 55 11.54 -8.65 10.99
N VAL A 56 11.67 -8.21 12.22
CA VAL A 56 12.91 -7.63 12.72
C VAL A 56 13.72 -8.72 13.43
N LYS A 57 14.94 -8.94 12.96
CA LYS A 57 15.85 -9.97 13.47
C LYS A 57 16.93 -9.35 14.34
N TYR A 58 17.05 -9.82 15.57
CA TYR A 58 18.07 -9.41 16.54
C TYR A 58 18.77 -10.66 17.08
N GLY A 59 19.88 -11.05 16.44
CA GLY A 59 20.63 -12.24 16.81
C GLY A 59 19.77 -13.50 16.62
N ALA A 60 19.38 -14.15 17.72
CA ALA A 60 18.54 -15.35 17.71
C ALA A 60 17.04 -15.06 17.92
N VAL A 61 16.66 -13.79 18.05
CA VAL A 61 15.27 -13.38 18.28
C VAL A 61 14.70 -12.73 17.03
N ASP A 62 13.57 -13.26 16.56
CA ASP A 62 12.82 -12.71 15.44
C ASP A 62 11.46 -12.21 15.94
N VAL A 63 11.11 -10.96 15.59
CA VAL A 63 9.81 -10.38 15.93
C VAL A 63 9.11 -9.94 14.65
N THR A 64 7.99 -10.58 14.34
CA THR A 64 7.16 -10.26 13.18
C THR A 64 6.07 -9.26 13.56
N LEU A 65 5.99 -8.16 12.82
CA LEU A 65 5.02 -7.09 12.96
C LEU A 65 4.16 -7.03 11.69
N PRO A 66 2.82 -6.94 11.80
CA PRO A 66 2.00 -6.64 10.64
C PRO A 66 2.21 -5.19 10.21
N MET A 67 2.10 -4.90 8.91
CA MET A 67 2.24 -3.55 8.39
C MET A 67 1.19 -2.58 8.98
N SER A 68 0.01 -3.11 9.33
CA SER A 68 -1.04 -2.37 10.02
C SER A 68 -0.63 -1.87 11.42
N ASP A 69 0.23 -2.59 12.14
CA ASP A 69 0.72 -2.15 13.45
C ASP A 69 1.65 -0.95 13.32
N LEU A 70 2.55 -0.99 12.33
CA LEU A 70 3.45 0.13 12.03
C LEU A 70 2.66 1.37 11.58
N GLN A 71 1.63 1.18 10.76
CA GLN A 71 0.76 2.27 10.33
C GLN A 71 -0.04 2.86 11.51
N SER A 72 -0.63 2.00 12.35
CA SER A 72 -1.38 2.43 13.53
C SER A 72 -0.48 3.17 14.51
N PHE A 73 0.76 2.71 14.68
CA PHE A 73 1.77 3.37 15.48
C PHE A 73 2.15 4.74 14.93
N ALA A 74 2.38 4.87 13.61
CA ALA A 74 2.67 6.14 12.98
C ALA A 74 1.53 7.17 13.18
N GLN A 75 0.28 6.73 13.09
CA GLN A 75 -0.91 7.57 13.27
C GLN A 75 -1.15 7.96 14.73
N THR A 76 -1.09 6.99 15.64
CA THR A 76 -1.53 7.17 17.04
C THR A 76 -0.39 7.49 18.00
N GLY A 77 0.85 7.14 17.65
CA GLY A 77 2.02 7.17 18.51
C GLY A 77 2.07 6.07 19.57
N LYS A 78 1.09 5.15 19.60
CA LYS A 78 1.02 4.08 20.59
C LYS A 78 1.51 2.76 19.99
N PRO A 79 2.63 2.19 20.44
CA PRO A 79 3.11 0.92 19.90
C PRO A 79 2.25 -0.25 20.39
N SER A 80 2.08 -1.28 19.55
CA SER A 80 1.55 -2.57 19.99
C SER A 80 2.52 -3.27 20.95
N SER A 81 2.09 -4.32 21.64
CA SER A 81 2.96 -5.07 22.55
C SER A 81 4.15 -5.71 21.81
N GLN A 82 3.94 -6.21 20.59
CA GLN A 82 5.04 -6.72 19.76
C GLN A 82 5.99 -5.59 19.35
N LEU A 83 5.47 -4.45 18.89
CA LEU A 83 6.31 -3.32 18.50
C LEU A 83 7.11 -2.79 19.71
N GLN A 84 6.49 -2.69 20.89
CA GLN A 84 7.18 -2.31 22.12
C GLN A 84 8.35 -3.25 22.46
N SER A 85 8.20 -4.54 22.17
CA SER A 85 9.29 -5.51 22.33
C SER A 85 10.44 -5.21 21.36
N VAL A 86 10.14 -4.95 20.08
CA VAL A 86 11.15 -4.54 19.08
C VAL A 86 11.89 -3.28 19.51
N LEU A 87 11.16 -2.24 19.94
CA LEU A 87 11.74 -0.98 20.41
C LEU A 87 12.68 -1.19 21.60
N SER A 88 12.28 -2.06 22.54
CA SER A 88 13.08 -2.38 23.72
C SER A 88 14.36 -3.12 23.36
N LEU A 89 14.29 -4.10 22.43
CA LEU A 89 15.46 -4.80 21.89
C LEU A 89 16.40 -3.84 21.16
N ALA A 90 15.85 -2.92 20.38
CA ALA A 90 16.58 -1.90 19.63
C ALA A 90 17.14 -0.77 20.51
N LYS A 91 16.78 -0.73 21.81
CA LYS A 91 17.06 0.38 22.73
C LYS A 91 16.61 1.73 22.15
N GLN A 92 15.46 1.74 21.49
CA GLN A 92 14.86 2.93 20.88
C GLN A 92 13.63 3.39 21.66
N THR A 93 13.37 4.69 21.63
CA THR A 93 12.12 5.25 22.15
C THR A 93 11.03 5.18 21.08
N PRO A 94 9.75 5.01 21.46
CA PRO A 94 8.64 5.11 20.52
C PRO A 94 8.64 6.42 19.73
N GLU A 95 8.96 7.53 20.38
CA GLU A 95 8.94 8.85 19.75
C GLU A 95 9.97 8.96 18.63
N SER A 96 11.19 8.46 18.86
CA SER A 96 12.28 8.43 17.87
C SER A 96 11.90 7.59 16.64
N VAL A 97 11.38 6.39 16.87
CA VAL A 97 11.04 5.49 15.75
C VAL A 97 9.81 6.00 14.99
N ARG A 98 8.84 6.59 15.69
CA ARG A 98 7.71 7.25 15.03
C ARG A 98 8.20 8.36 14.12
N GLU A 99 9.09 9.22 14.61
CA GLU A 99 9.68 10.30 13.82
C GLU A 99 10.38 9.73 12.57
N ILE A 100 11.19 8.69 12.71
CA ILE A 100 11.87 8.03 11.58
C ILE A 100 10.88 7.51 10.54
N LEU A 101 9.78 6.88 10.97
CA LEU A 101 8.77 6.32 10.07
C LEU A 101 7.99 7.43 9.34
N THR A 102 7.69 8.55 10.01
CA THR A 102 6.78 9.59 9.49
C THR A 102 7.49 10.83 8.96
N ARG A 103 8.81 10.95 9.13
CA ARG A 103 9.57 12.11 8.65
C ARG A 103 9.50 12.17 7.13
N GLU A 104 8.88 13.23 6.63
CA GLU A 104 8.87 13.56 5.21
C GLU A 104 10.17 14.27 4.81
N VAL A 105 10.78 13.82 3.72
CA VAL A 105 11.90 14.49 3.07
C VAL A 105 11.45 14.92 1.68
N ALA A 106 11.61 16.20 1.37
CA ALA A 106 11.32 16.72 0.03
C ALA A 106 12.41 16.26 -0.95
N LEU A 107 12.01 15.54 -2.00
CA LEU A 107 12.91 14.96 -2.99
C LEU A 107 12.28 15.09 -4.38
N ASP A 108 13.06 15.55 -5.37
CA ASP A 108 12.60 15.62 -6.74
C ASP A 108 12.38 14.19 -7.32
N PRO A 109 11.17 13.84 -7.80
CA PRO A 109 10.89 12.48 -8.28
C PRO A 109 11.74 12.07 -9.49
N GLN A 110 12.09 13.02 -10.37
CA GLN A 110 12.94 12.74 -11.54
C GLN A 110 14.38 12.47 -11.11
N MET A 111 14.90 13.21 -10.12
CA MET A 111 16.21 12.96 -9.52
C MET A 111 16.24 11.57 -8.88
N VAL A 112 15.25 11.22 -8.06
CA VAL A 112 15.17 9.89 -7.42
C VAL A 112 15.16 8.80 -8.48
N SER A 113 14.26 8.90 -9.47
CA SER A 113 14.18 7.91 -10.55
C SER A 113 15.48 7.79 -11.33
N ARG A 114 16.18 8.89 -11.62
CA ARG A 114 17.45 8.82 -12.37
C ARG A 114 18.54 8.15 -11.53
N LEU A 115 18.76 8.61 -10.30
CA LEU A 115 19.79 8.09 -9.40
C LEU A 115 19.56 6.61 -9.08
N ALA A 116 18.32 6.24 -8.79
CA ALA A 116 17.95 4.88 -8.42
C ALA A 116 18.20 3.86 -9.54
N ASN A 117 18.19 4.31 -10.80
CA ASN A 117 18.45 3.47 -11.98
C ASN A 117 19.90 3.61 -12.51
N THR A 118 20.81 4.24 -11.76
CA THR A 118 22.24 4.24 -12.10
C THR A 118 22.97 3.03 -11.53
N TYR A 119 24.17 2.73 -12.05
CA TYR A 119 25.06 1.71 -11.50
C TYR A 119 25.39 1.96 -10.01
N PHE A 120 25.61 3.23 -9.64
CA PHE A 120 25.85 3.60 -8.24
C PHE A 120 24.60 3.33 -7.37
N GLY A 121 23.41 3.70 -7.87
CA GLY A 121 22.14 3.38 -7.21
C GLY A 121 21.96 1.88 -7.00
N GLU A 122 22.28 1.06 -8.00
CA GLU A 122 22.23 -0.40 -7.88
C GLU A 122 23.13 -0.93 -6.74
N ILE A 123 24.35 -0.42 -6.60
CA ILE A 123 25.26 -0.79 -5.50
C ILE A 123 24.65 -0.43 -4.14
N VAL A 124 24.10 0.77 -4.01
CA VAL A 124 23.44 1.23 -2.78
C VAL A 124 22.28 0.30 -2.41
N PHE A 125 21.40 -0.03 -3.37
CA PHE A 125 20.29 -0.94 -3.10
C PHE A 125 20.73 -2.38 -2.82
N LYS A 126 21.83 -2.85 -3.40
CA LYS A 126 22.42 -4.15 -3.01
C LYS A 126 22.87 -4.14 -1.57
N GLN A 127 23.54 -3.08 -1.11
CA GLN A 127 23.93 -2.94 0.29
C GLN A 127 22.72 -2.85 1.22
N LEU A 128 21.67 -2.12 0.83
CA LEU A 128 20.40 -2.10 1.58
C LEU A 128 19.75 -3.48 1.61
N GLY A 129 19.80 -4.23 0.50
CA GLY A 129 19.32 -5.60 0.37
C GLY A 129 20.07 -6.63 1.22
N GLU A 130 21.20 -6.27 1.82
CA GLU A 130 21.88 -7.11 2.83
C GLU A 130 21.29 -6.92 4.23
N VAL A 131 20.72 -5.74 4.51
CA VAL A 131 20.12 -5.39 5.81
C VAL A 131 18.62 -5.60 5.82
N ALA A 132 17.94 -5.22 4.73
CA ALA A 132 16.49 -5.29 4.56
C ALA A 132 16.19 -6.14 3.31
N TYR A 133 15.66 -7.34 3.50
CA TYR A 133 15.55 -8.33 2.44
C TYR A 133 14.22 -9.06 2.39
N THR A 134 13.86 -9.50 1.19
CA THR A 134 12.72 -10.40 1.00
C THR A 134 13.12 -11.83 1.39
N PRO A 135 12.42 -12.50 2.31
CA PRO A 135 12.78 -13.85 2.74
C PRO A 135 12.67 -14.90 1.62
N ALA A 136 11.79 -14.69 0.64
CA ALA A 136 11.63 -15.62 -0.49
C ALA A 136 12.86 -15.65 -1.43
N THR A 137 13.48 -14.51 -1.70
CA THR A 137 14.65 -14.43 -2.58
C THR A 137 15.45 -13.16 -2.28
N LYS A 138 16.59 -13.31 -1.61
CA LYS A 138 17.46 -12.18 -1.23
C LYS A 138 17.92 -11.35 -2.44
N ALA A 139 18.15 -11.98 -3.60
CA ALA A 139 18.53 -11.29 -4.84
C ALA A 139 17.45 -10.32 -5.36
N GLN A 140 16.18 -10.49 -4.95
CA GLN A 140 15.09 -9.59 -5.33
C GLN A 140 14.92 -8.40 -4.37
N SER A 141 15.69 -8.35 -3.28
CA SER A 141 15.59 -7.27 -2.29
C SER A 141 16.00 -5.93 -2.86
N ALA A 142 17.16 -5.87 -3.52
CA ALA A 142 17.64 -4.64 -4.15
C ALA A 142 16.65 -4.05 -5.17
N PRO A 143 16.15 -4.81 -6.18
CA PRO A 143 15.17 -4.27 -7.11
C PRO A 143 13.84 -3.91 -6.43
N ALA A 144 13.36 -4.69 -5.44
CA ALA A 144 12.15 -4.35 -4.71
C ALA A 144 12.26 -3.05 -3.90
N LEU A 145 13.39 -2.84 -3.22
CA LEU A 145 13.69 -1.61 -2.49
C LEU A 145 13.78 -0.41 -3.45
N ARG A 146 14.42 -0.59 -4.61
CA ARG A 146 14.51 0.43 -5.66
C ARG A 146 13.12 0.84 -6.14
N ASP A 147 12.29 -0.14 -6.51
CA ASP A 147 10.94 0.12 -7.04
C ASP A 147 10.04 0.77 -5.98
N ALA A 148 10.14 0.33 -4.72
CA ALA A 148 9.42 0.92 -3.60
C ALA A 148 9.79 2.39 -3.39
N LEU A 149 11.09 2.72 -3.43
CA LEU A 149 11.58 4.10 -3.30
C LEU A 149 11.06 4.99 -4.44
N VAL A 150 11.19 4.53 -5.68
CA VAL A 150 10.73 5.28 -6.86
C VAL A 150 9.21 5.49 -6.82
N ALA A 151 8.46 4.46 -6.43
CA ALA A 151 7.01 4.54 -6.29
C ALA A 151 6.57 5.52 -5.19
N ALA A 152 7.25 5.48 -4.03
CA ALA A 152 6.96 6.38 -2.91
C ALA A 152 7.30 7.84 -3.23
N SER A 153 8.36 8.11 -4.01
CA SER A 153 8.80 9.47 -4.33
C SER A 153 7.90 10.27 -5.28
N LYS A 154 6.81 9.69 -5.80
CA LYS A 154 6.04 10.25 -6.93
C LYS A 154 5.40 11.62 -6.66
N ASP A 155 5.08 11.93 -5.42
CA ASP A 155 4.45 13.20 -5.02
C ASP A 155 5.47 14.26 -4.57
N GLY A 156 6.76 13.97 -4.69
CA GLY A 156 7.85 14.87 -4.30
C GLY A 156 8.16 14.87 -2.80
N LYS A 157 7.46 14.02 -2.03
CA LYS A 157 7.71 13.78 -0.62
C LYS A 157 8.07 12.31 -0.43
N LEU A 158 8.87 12.04 0.59
CA LEU A 158 9.29 10.69 0.87
C LEU A 158 9.38 10.48 2.38
N SER A 159 8.64 9.49 2.86
CA SER A 159 8.78 8.93 4.20
C SER A 159 9.14 7.44 4.14
N LEU A 160 9.76 6.93 5.21
CA LEU A 160 10.04 5.49 5.31
C LEU A 160 8.74 4.67 5.31
N MET A 161 7.68 5.19 5.94
CA MET A 161 6.35 4.58 5.91
C MET A 161 5.83 4.38 4.47
N GLU A 162 5.94 5.39 3.61
CA GLU A 162 5.49 5.28 2.21
C GLU A 162 6.33 4.30 1.40
N VAL A 163 7.65 4.25 1.63
CA VAL A 163 8.52 3.25 0.99
C VAL A 163 8.07 1.84 1.38
N MET A 164 7.79 1.60 2.67
CA MET A 164 7.30 0.31 3.15
C MET A 164 5.92 -0.03 2.57
N GLN A 165 5.02 0.94 2.43
CA GLN A 165 3.69 0.73 1.83
C GLN A 165 3.76 0.37 0.33
N ASN A 166 4.74 0.91 -0.39
CA ASN A 166 4.98 0.65 -1.81
C ASN A 166 5.90 -0.55 -2.07
N TYR A 167 6.37 -1.24 -1.02
CA TYR A 167 7.23 -2.41 -1.16
C TYR A 167 6.42 -3.62 -1.63
N THR A 168 6.62 -4.02 -2.88
CA THR A 168 5.80 -5.04 -3.56
C THR A 168 5.81 -6.42 -2.89
N PRO A 169 6.94 -6.95 -2.39
CA PRO A 169 6.94 -8.24 -1.72
C PRO A 169 6.13 -8.20 -0.40
N PRO A 170 5.37 -9.26 -0.09
CA PRO A 170 4.47 -9.28 1.07
C PRO A 170 5.19 -9.40 2.41
N ALA A 171 6.49 -9.70 2.40
CA ALA A 171 7.29 -9.86 3.61
C ALA A 171 8.65 -9.17 3.44
N LEU A 172 9.06 -8.48 4.50
CA LEU A 172 10.36 -7.85 4.62
C LEU A 172 11.03 -8.33 5.90
N GLU A 173 12.24 -8.85 5.82
CA GLU A 173 13.08 -9.10 6.99
C GLU A 173 14.12 -8.01 7.13
N VAL A 174 14.39 -7.56 8.34
CA VAL A 174 15.35 -6.49 8.62
C VAL A 174 16.29 -6.92 9.73
N ASP A 175 17.60 -6.81 9.51
CA ASP A 175 18.59 -6.92 10.57
C ASP A 175 18.52 -5.70 11.48
N GLY A 176 17.98 -5.89 12.67
CA GLY A 176 17.78 -4.84 13.65
C GLY A 176 19.07 -4.20 14.14
N ASN A 177 20.19 -4.93 14.19
CA ASN A 177 21.48 -4.38 14.62
C ASN A 177 22.02 -3.36 13.62
N GLN A 178 21.67 -3.51 12.34
CA GLN A 178 22.18 -2.69 11.25
C GLN A 178 21.18 -1.64 10.78
N ALA A 179 19.87 -1.84 11.01
CA ALA A 179 18.78 -0.99 10.53
C ALA A 179 18.96 0.49 10.86
N MET A 180 19.33 0.83 12.10
CA MET A 180 19.48 2.23 12.51
C MET A 180 20.71 2.88 11.88
N ALA A 181 21.83 2.16 11.84
CA ALA A 181 23.07 2.66 11.25
C ALA A 181 22.92 2.90 9.74
N ILE A 182 22.22 2.00 9.04
CA ILE A 182 21.98 2.15 7.60
C ILE A 182 21.00 3.30 7.32
N TYR A 183 19.95 3.48 8.14
CA TYR A 183 19.02 4.61 8.00
C TYR A 183 19.75 5.96 8.14
N GLN A 184 20.54 6.13 9.20
CA GLN A 184 21.29 7.37 9.43
C GLN A 184 22.26 7.68 8.30
N ARG A 185 22.94 6.66 7.77
CA ARG A 185 23.83 6.79 6.61
C ARG A 185 23.07 7.27 5.38
N VAL A 186 21.96 6.61 5.04
CA VAL A 186 21.15 6.95 3.86
C VAL A 186 20.64 8.39 3.94
N ILE A 187 20.12 8.83 5.08
CA ILE A 187 19.63 10.21 5.24
C ILE A 187 20.76 11.22 5.07
N LYS A 188 21.94 10.95 5.65
CA LYS A 188 23.11 11.80 5.48
C LYS A 188 23.55 11.88 4.01
N ASP A 189 23.65 10.73 3.34
CA ASP A 189 24.07 10.66 1.93
C ASP A 189 23.10 11.40 1.02
N ILE A 190 21.78 11.30 1.27
CA ILE A 190 20.76 12.04 0.53
C ILE A 190 20.93 13.56 0.73
N GLN A 191 21.15 14.03 1.95
CA GLN A 191 21.35 15.45 2.24
C GLN A 191 22.62 15.99 1.56
N ASP A 192 23.72 15.24 1.62
CA ASP A 192 24.98 15.60 0.96
C ASP A 192 24.80 15.66 -0.57
N LEU A 193 24.09 14.69 -1.17
CA LEU A 193 23.74 14.68 -2.59
C LEU A 193 22.86 15.86 -3.00
N GLN A 194 21.87 16.22 -2.20
CA GLN A 194 21.00 17.37 -2.45
C GLN A 194 21.80 18.67 -2.47
N ALA A 195 22.71 18.86 -1.50
CA ALA A 195 23.58 20.03 -1.46
C ALA A 195 24.45 20.13 -2.72
N MET A 196 25.01 19.02 -3.19
CA MET A 196 25.80 19.02 -4.43
C MET A 196 24.95 19.33 -5.68
N TYR A 197 23.75 18.76 -5.78
CA TYR A 197 22.85 18.97 -6.91
C TYR A 197 22.33 20.42 -7.00
N GLN A 198 21.99 21.02 -5.86
CA GLN A 198 21.53 22.42 -5.83
C GLN A 198 22.65 23.42 -6.12
N ASN A 199 23.89 23.09 -5.76
CA ASN A 199 25.05 23.94 -6.03
C ASN A 199 25.64 23.78 -7.45
N SER A 200 25.09 22.87 -8.27
CA SER A 200 25.61 22.55 -9.61
C SER A 200 24.55 22.72 -10.71
N PRO A 201 24.27 23.95 -11.20
CA PRO A 201 23.27 24.21 -12.24
C PRO A 201 23.55 23.50 -13.59
N GLY A 202 24.77 22.99 -13.82
CA GLY A 202 25.18 22.32 -15.06
C GLY A 202 24.55 20.94 -15.32
N LEU A 203 24.02 20.25 -14.30
CA LEU A 203 23.38 18.93 -14.46
C LEU A 203 21.87 19.02 -14.75
N GLN A 204 21.26 20.19 -14.51
CA GLN A 204 19.82 20.40 -14.71
C GLN A 204 19.49 20.68 -16.18
N SER A 205 20.39 21.35 -16.91
CA SER A 205 20.17 21.81 -18.29
C SER A 205 20.61 20.83 -19.38
N THR A 206 21.55 19.92 -19.09
CA THR A 206 22.20 19.08 -20.11
C THR A 206 21.30 17.94 -20.64
N ALA A 207 20.37 17.42 -19.84
CA ALA A 207 19.44 16.37 -20.32
C ALA A 207 18.38 16.92 -21.31
N GLY A 208 18.04 18.21 -21.22
CA GLY A 208 17.14 18.88 -22.16
C GLY A 208 17.87 19.43 -23.40
N GLN A 209 19.08 19.97 -23.22
CA GLN A 209 19.82 20.61 -24.30
C GLN A 209 20.61 19.62 -25.18
N ALA A 210 21.04 18.45 -24.67
CA ALA A 210 21.71 17.45 -25.50
C ALA A 210 20.81 16.85 -26.59
N ARG A 211 19.49 16.82 -26.38
CA ARG A 211 18.52 16.43 -27.42
C ARG A 211 18.43 17.44 -28.57
N GLN A 212 18.73 18.72 -28.33
CA GLN A 212 18.69 19.76 -29.37
C GLN A 212 19.99 19.85 -30.19
N MET A 213 21.10 19.29 -29.70
CA MET A 213 22.36 19.24 -30.46
C MET A 213 22.56 17.96 -31.28
N ILE A 214 21.88 16.85 -30.95
CA ILE A 214 22.10 15.55 -31.62
C ILE A 214 21.07 15.28 -32.74
N CYS A 215 19.99 16.06 -32.84
CA CYS A 215 18.95 15.86 -33.86
C CYS A 215 18.56 17.17 -34.57
N GLN A 216 19.46 17.74 -35.36
CA GLN A 216 19.07 18.56 -36.51
C GLN A 216 19.40 17.78 -37.78
N PRO A 217 18.40 17.26 -38.52
CA PRO A 217 18.65 16.78 -39.87
C PRO A 217 18.98 18.01 -40.73
N ASN A 218 20.22 18.07 -41.21
CA ASN A 218 20.69 19.13 -42.09
C ASN A 218 19.94 19.00 -43.44
N SER A 219 18.86 19.77 -43.63
CA SER A 219 18.18 19.89 -44.91
C SER A 219 18.93 20.88 -45.80
N SER A 220 20.08 20.47 -46.33
CA SER A 220 20.74 21.13 -47.45
C SER A 220 20.72 20.21 -48.67
N SER A 221 19.54 20.04 -49.27
CA SER A 221 19.43 19.60 -50.66
C SER A 221 19.85 20.77 -51.55
N GLY A 222 21.15 20.89 -51.76
CA GLY A 222 21.76 21.83 -52.70
C GLY A 222 21.73 21.24 -54.10
N ALA A 223 21.08 21.97 -55.00
CA ALA A 223 21.05 21.74 -56.43
C ALA A 223 22.46 21.55 -57.03
N GLY A 224 22.60 20.56 -57.91
CA GLY A 224 23.76 20.39 -58.78
C GLY A 224 23.28 19.84 -60.11
N LYS A 225 23.34 20.71 -61.14
CA LYS A 225 23.00 20.45 -62.54
C LYS A 225 23.86 19.36 -63.18
#